data_AF-A0A2V7WXB2-F1
#
_entry.id   AF-A0A2V7WXB2-F1
#
_cell.length_a   1.000
_cell.length_b   1.000
_cell.length_c   1.000
_cell.angle_alpha   90.00
_cell.angle_beta   90.00
_cell.angle_gamma   90.00
#
_symmetry.space_group_name_H-M   'P 1'
#
loop_
_entity.id
_entity.type
_entity.pdbx_description
1 polymer ?
#
loop_
_entity_poly.entity_id
_entity_poly.type
_entity_poly.pdbx_seq_one_letter_code
_entity_poly.pdbx_strand_id
1 'polypeptide(L)'
;MAWRRRARARYDGGAGARLPVRDRRLRRREPRSDRRPQRPRARTRGARGDRRPPHGELPGDRRRAAGRGRARADRPAGGARSNAVAPPARPVRAGAAGCAREGADRGKPRRPAHDGGCAGGARRVRAWLAPLGAVFGGATTLRAALYRRGVLADTRLGSPVISIGNLAMGGRGKTPLVELTATLLRDAGCPVAVLSRGHGGDFRGDLLVVGDGTRVLAEAAQAGDEPVMLARALPGVVVAVGRDRARAGRGVEAAMGPRVFVLDDGFQHLRLARDLDIVCVDAGDLRERPLPAGVLREPPSALGRAHLIVVSGEEEDAARAAGDALSQRFGPARVVRARRCPAGFFDLAGAPARAPARPFLLTGIARPERVVADLAAQGLPLAGQAAFADHHRFRPDEIEAVGRQAERSGADAIVTTAKDAVRLPVAGSALPVLVWRVRCAVDDEARFRARLLGAGGGA
;
A
#
# COMPACT_ATOMS: atom_id res chain seq x y z
N MET A 1 24.41 43.71 -11.61
CA MET A 1 25.68 43.95 -10.90
C MET A 1 26.27 42.59 -10.55
N ALA A 2 27.11 42.02 -11.41
CA ALA A 2 28.56 42.18 -11.43
C ALA A 2 29.25 41.46 -10.27
N TRP A 3 29.62 40.19 -10.47
CA TRP A 3 30.89 39.64 -9.97
C TRP A 3 31.48 38.72 -11.05
N ARG A 4 32.77 38.93 -11.34
CA ARG A 4 33.51 38.46 -12.52
C ARG A 4 34.73 37.67 -12.05
N ARG A 5 35.14 36.66 -12.85
CA ARG A 5 36.49 36.06 -13.00
C ARG A 5 36.93 35.13 -11.85
N ARG A 6 37.66 34.02 -12.03
CA ARG A 6 38.43 33.33 -13.10
C ARG A 6 38.54 31.85 -12.65
N ALA A 7 38.57 30.84 -13.51
CA ALA A 7 39.84 30.29 -14.02
C ALA A 7 39.62 29.38 -15.24
N ARG A 8 40.53 29.51 -16.21
CA ARG A 8 40.72 28.68 -17.41
C ARG A 8 41.91 27.73 -17.19
N ALA A 9 41.84 26.52 -17.74
CA ALA A 9 42.96 25.66 -18.16
C ALA A 9 42.34 24.34 -18.69
N ARG A 10 42.68 23.71 -19.82
CA ARG A 10 43.58 23.93 -20.97
C ARG A 10 42.97 23.16 -22.16
N TYR A 11 43.11 23.68 -23.37
CA TYR A 11 42.91 22.99 -24.64
C TYR A 11 44.29 22.79 -25.27
N ASP A 12 44.59 21.55 -25.68
CA ASP A 12 45.49 21.20 -26.80
C ASP A 12 44.54 20.56 -27.85
N GLY A 13 44.41 20.98 -29.12
CA GLY A 13 45.42 21.15 -30.18
C GLY A 13 45.73 19.76 -30.78
N GLY A 14 45.39 19.36 -32.00
CA GLY A 14 44.78 20.01 -33.17
C GLY A 14 44.57 18.98 -34.31
N ALA A 15 44.44 19.50 -35.54
CA ALA A 15 44.26 18.84 -36.85
C ALA A 15 42.85 18.26 -37.12
N GLY A 16 42.09 18.65 -38.16
CA GLY A 16 42.48 19.22 -39.45
C GLY A 16 42.39 18.14 -40.53
N ALA A 17 41.19 17.76 -40.98
CA ALA A 17 41.01 17.09 -42.27
C ALA A 17 39.58 17.22 -42.78
N ARG A 18 39.51 17.51 -44.08
CA ARG A 18 38.35 17.93 -44.86
C ARG A 18 37.42 16.74 -45.16
N LEU A 19 36.12 17.03 -45.16
CA LEU A 19 35.06 16.20 -45.74
C LEU A 19 35.32 15.91 -47.22
N PRO A 20 35.08 14.68 -47.71
CA PRO A 20 34.71 14.46 -49.09
C PRO A 20 33.21 14.17 -49.20
N VAL A 21 32.52 15.09 -49.89
CA VAL A 21 31.26 14.83 -50.57
C VAL A 21 31.53 13.87 -51.73
N ARG A 22 30.86 12.71 -51.74
CA ARG A 22 30.62 11.97 -52.98
C ARG A 22 29.24 11.33 -52.96
N ASP A 23 28.42 11.82 -53.88
CA ASP A 23 27.26 11.17 -54.44
C ASP A 23 27.52 9.70 -54.79
N ARG A 24 26.56 8.83 -54.46
CA ARG A 24 25.86 8.02 -55.48
C ARG A 24 24.74 7.15 -54.88
N ARG A 25 23.55 7.39 -55.43
CA ARG A 25 22.50 6.41 -55.78
C ARG A 25 21.61 5.85 -54.65
N LEU A 26 20.48 6.53 -54.50
CA LEU A 26 19.13 5.95 -54.44
C LEU A 26 19.04 4.47 -54.86
N ARG A 27 18.53 3.61 -53.96
CA ARG A 27 17.50 2.61 -54.29
C ARG A 27 16.54 2.42 -53.11
N ARG A 28 15.35 3.02 -53.27
CA ARG A 28 14.12 2.63 -52.58
C ARG A 28 13.87 1.14 -52.80
N ARG A 29 13.55 0.39 -51.73
CA ARG A 29 12.85 -0.89 -51.81
C ARG A 29 11.92 -1.06 -50.61
N GLU A 30 10.65 -0.78 -50.83
CA GLU A 30 9.49 -1.42 -50.23
C GLU A 30 8.40 -1.47 -51.32
N PRO A 31 7.35 -2.29 -51.22
CA PRO A 31 7.21 -3.61 -50.61
C PRO A 31 6.71 -4.62 -51.66
N ARG A 32 6.83 -5.94 -51.40
CA ARG A 32 6.07 -6.95 -52.18
C ARG A 32 5.10 -7.68 -51.27
N SER A 33 3.83 -7.39 -51.52
CA SER A 33 2.68 -8.25 -51.26
C SER A 33 2.79 -9.53 -52.09
N ASP A 34 2.53 -10.69 -51.49
CA ASP A 34 1.64 -11.65 -52.13
C ASP A 34 1.02 -12.62 -51.12
N ARG A 35 -0.29 -12.78 -51.30
CA ARG A 35 -1.18 -13.69 -50.59
C ARG A 35 -0.87 -15.13 -50.99
N ARG A 36 -0.93 -16.07 -50.04
CA ARG A 36 -1.93 -17.17 -50.08
C ARG A 36 -1.99 -17.97 -48.76
N PRO A 37 -3.18 -18.47 -48.40
CA PRO A 37 -3.47 -19.03 -47.08
C PRO A 37 -3.20 -20.54 -47.00
N GLN A 38 -2.71 -21.03 -45.86
CA GLN A 38 -2.78 -22.45 -45.52
C GLN A 38 -3.89 -22.68 -44.48
N ARG A 39 -4.87 -23.49 -44.85
CA ARG A 39 -5.91 -24.07 -43.99
C ARG A 39 -5.81 -25.62 -44.03
N PRO A 40 -6.46 -26.33 -43.10
CA PRO A 40 -5.80 -27.31 -42.23
C PRO A 40 -6.04 -28.76 -42.65
N ARG A 41 -5.19 -29.68 -42.19
CA ARG A 41 -5.50 -31.12 -42.20
C ARG A 41 -6.08 -31.53 -40.85
N ALA A 42 -7.39 -31.73 -40.85
CA ALA A 42 -8.10 -32.53 -39.88
C ALA A 42 -7.76 -34.02 -40.09
N ARG A 43 -7.58 -34.76 -39.00
CA ARG A 43 -7.92 -36.19 -38.93
C ARG A 43 -8.83 -36.40 -37.73
N THR A 44 -10.05 -36.80 -38.06
CA THR A 44 -11.15 -37.21 -37.19
C THR A 44 -11.03 -38.69 -36.82
N ARG A 45 -11.19 -38.99 -35.53
CA ARG A 45 -11.78 -40.21 -34.92
C ARG A 45 -12.15 -39.78 -33.50
N GLY A 46 -13.33 -39.93 -32.93
CA GLY A 46 -14.65 -40.42 -33.35
C GLY A 46 -15.60 -40.03 -32.20
N ALA A 47 -16.83 -39.64 -32.52
CA ALA A 47 -17.80 -39.13 -31.58
C ALA A 47 -18.50 -40.24 -30.78
N ARG A 48 -18.71 -40.00 -29.47
CA ARG A 48 -19.96 -40.23 -28.70
C ARG A 48 -19.94 -39.17 -27.57
N GLY A 49 -20.85 -38.20 -27.54
CA GLY A 49 -22.15 -38.25 -26.83
C GLY A 49 -21.88 -38.23 -25.32
N ASP A 50 -22.31 -37.30 -24.47
CA ASP A 50 -23.47 -36.42 -24.50
C ASP A 50 -23.31 -35.33 -23.40
N ARG A 51 -24.32 -34.48 -23.28
CA ARG A 51 -24.39 -33.15 -22.64
C ARG A 51 -24.20 -33.04 -21.10
N ARG A 52 -23.57 -31.90 -20.73
CA ARG A 52 -23.82 -30.94 -19.61
C ARG A 52 -23.35 -31.22 -18.15
N PRO A 53 -23.11 -30.14 -17.34
CA PRO A 53 -22.20 -30.05 -16.19
C PRO A 53 -22.98 -29.95 -14.84
N PRO A 54 -22.47 -29.29 -13.77
CA PRO A 54 -21.25 -29.44 -12.96
C PRO A 54 -21.60 -29.99 -11.55
N HIS A 55 -20.61 -30.16 -10.65
CA HIS A 55 -20.67 -30.25 -9.18
C HIS A 55 -19.83 -31.41 -8.64
N GLY A 56 -18.98 -31.08 -7.67
CA GLY A 56 -18.14 -32.01 -6.92
C GLY A 56 -17.58 -31.29 -5.69
N GLU A 57 -18.49 -30.80 -4.85
CA GLU A 57 -18.17 -30.55 -3.44
C GLU A 57 -18.20 -31.89 -2.67
N LEU A 58 -17.55 -31.85 -1.51
CA LEU A 58 -17.67 -32.70 -0.30
C LEU A 58 -16.47 -33.64 -0.03
N PRO A 59 -16.19 -33.96 1.26
CA PRO A 59 -17.02 -33.73 2.45
C PRO A 59 -16.33 -32.98 3.61
N GLY A 60 -17.19 -32.33 4.41
CA GLY A 60 -16.82 -31.71 5.67
C GLY A 60 -16.81 -32.67 6.86
N ASP A 61 -16.16 -32.23 7.92
CA ASP A 61 -16.24 -32.80 9.26
C ASP A 61 -17.05 -31.86 10.15
N ARG A 62 -18.29 -32.26 10.49
CA ARG A 62 -19.08 -31.66 11.57
C ARG A 62 -19.60 -32.76 12.47
N ARG A 63 -19.09 -32.76 13.70
CA ARG A 63 -19.57 -33.57 14.81
C ARG A 63 -21.02 -33.18 15.15
N ARG A 64 -21.88 -34.20 15.21
CA ARG A 64 -23.27 -34.11 15.67
C ARG A 64 -23.32 -34.03 17.20
N ALA A 65 -24.18 -33.17 17.72
CA ALA A 65 -24.83 -33.35 19.01
C ALA A 65 -26.33 -33.53 18.76
N ALA A 66 -26.89 -34.56 19.38
CA ALA A 66 -28.26 -35.02 19.20
C ALA A 66 -29.26 -34.17 20.00
N GLY A 67 -30.45 -33.95 19.44
CA GLY A 67 -31.60 -33.37 20.14
C GLY A 67 -32.88 -33.79 19.43
N ARG A 68 -33.66 -34.66 20.09
CA ARG A 68 -34.86 -35.33 19.60
C ARG A 68 -36.00 -34.33 19.34
N GLY A 69 -36.78 -34.61 18.30
CA GLY A 69 -37.97 -33.83 17.95
C GLY A 69 -39.18 -34.09 18.85
N ARG A 70 -40.20 -33.25 18.67
CA ARG A 70 -41.62 -33.60 18.69
C ARG A 70 -42.42 -32.48 18.01
N ALA A 71 -43.25 -32.87 17.07
CA ALA A 71 -44.25 -32.03 16.43
C ALA A 71 -45.52 -31.93 17.29
N ARG A 72 -46.26 -30.82 17.16
CA ARG A 72 -47.74 -30.79 17.06
C ARG A 72 -48.20 -29.39 16.62
N ALA A 73 -49.16 -29.40 15.70
CA ALA A 73 -49.90 -28.24 15.22
C ALA A 73 -51.14 -27.99 16.12
N ASP A 74 -51.58 -26.73 16.22
CA ASP A 74 -52.95 -26.27 15.86
C ASP A 74 -53.19 -24.81 16.30
N ARG A 75 -53.99 -24.08 15.52
CA ARG A 75 -54.47 -22.68 15.66
C ARG A 75 -55.87 -22.66 16.32
N PRO A 76 -56.63 -21.52 16.38
CA PRO A 76 -56.45 -20.22 17.05
C PRO A 76 -57.71 -19.79 17.89
N ALA A 77 -57.80 -18.49 18.25
CA ALA A 77 -58.92 -17.71 18.88
C ALA A 77 -58.84 -17.57 20.42
N GLY A 78 -59.20 -16.47 21.10
CA GLY A 78 -59.73 -15.14 20.75
C GLY A 78 -60.19 -14.41 22.05
N GLY A 79 -60.11 -13.06 22.09
CA GLY A 79 -60.77 -12.14 23.06
C GLY A 79 -60.24 -12.14 24.51
N ALA A 80 -60.46 -11.15 25.40
CA ALA A 80 -60.85 -9.73 25.36
C ALA A 80 -60.69 -9.18 26.80
N ARG A 81 -60.32 -7.90 26.97
CA ARG A 81 -60.61 -6.88 28.04
C ARG A 81 -60.56 -7.33 29.54
N SER A 82 -59.94 -6.59 30.48
CA SER A 82 -60.44 -5.30 31.03
C SER A 82 -59.47 -4.64 32.07
N ASN A 83 -59.85 -3.41 32.45
CA ASN A 83 -59.17 -2.33 33.20
C ASN A 83 -58.91 -2.52 34.72
N ALA A 84 -57.96 -1.74 35.28
CA ALA A 84 -58.09 -0.84 36.47
C ALA A 84 -56.69 -0.31 36.89
N VAL A 85 -56.33 0.98 36.74
CA VAL A 85 -56.53 2.17 37.61
C VAL A 85 -55.75 2.16 38.95
N ALA A 86 -54.81 3.11 39.09
CA ALA A 86 -53.99 3.53 40.27
C ALA A 86 -54.81 4.43 41.24
N PRO A 87 -54.32 5.10 42.35
CA PRO A 87 -52.95 5.51 42.77
C PRO A 87 -52.74 5.50 44.34
N PRO A 88 -52.07 6.48 45.01
CA PRO A 88 -50.62 6.62 45.26
C PRO A 88 -50.23 6.75 46.77
N ALA A 89 -48.92 6.79 47.10
CA ALA A 89 -48.26 7.83 47.94
C ALA A 89 -46.87 7.44 48.50
N ARG A 90 -45.99 8.44 48.50
CA ARG A 90 -44.65 8.58 49.14
C ARG A 90 -44.81 8.83 50.67
N PRO A 91 -43.77 8.72 51.55
CA PRO A 91 -42.51 9.45 51.41
C PRO A 91 -41.22 8.80 51.92
N VAL A 92 -40.13 9.40 51.44
CA VAL A 92 -38.73 9.25 51.86
C VAL A 92 -38.51 10.05 53.14
N ARG A 93 -37.82 9.47 54.13
CA ARG A 93 -37.19 10.19 55.24
C ARG A 93 -35.76 9.69 55.47
N ALA A 94 -34.90 10.67 55.76
CA ALA A 94 -33.47 10.58 55.97
C ALA A 94 -33.08 9.91 57.30
N GLY A 95 -31.86 9.37 57.36
CA GLY A 95 -31.19 8.97 58.59
C GLY A 95 -29.67 8.89 58.36
N ALA A 96 -28.95 9.80 58.99
CA ALA A 96 -27.49 9.90 58.98
C ALA A 96 -26.86 9.10 60.14
N ALA A 97 -25.56 8.90 60.02
CA ALA A 97 -24.55 8.58 61.05
C ALA A 97 -24.40 7.12 61.50
N GLY A 98 -23.13 6.68 61.53
CA GLY A 98 -22.72 5.48 62.24
C GLY A 98 -21.40 4.88 61.73
N CYS A 99 -20.27 5.42 62.17
CA CYS A 99 -18.96 4.76 62.07
C CYS A 99 -18.97 3.40 62.77
N ALA A 100 -18.43 2.36 62.14
CA ALA A 100 -17.87 1.20 62.85
C ALA A 100 -16.74 0.56 62.04
N ARG A 101 -15.77 0.05 62.80
CA ARG A 101 -14.41 -0.35 62.44
C ARG A 101 -14.32 -1.71 61.75
N GLU A 102 -13.18 -1.85 61.06
CA GLU A 102 -12.32 -3.04 60.96
C GLU A 102 -12.86 -4.32 60.32
N GLY A 103 -12.22 -4.66 59.19
CA GLY A 103 -12.29 -5.96 58.55
C GLY A 103 -11.22 -6.06 57.47
N ALA A 104 -9.99 -6.33 57.89
CA ALA A 104 -8.89 -6.66 57.00
C ALA A 104 -9.19 -7.97 56.27
N ASP A 105 -9.54 -7.90 54.98
CA ASP A 105 -9.55 -9.08 54.10
C ASP A 105 -8.37 -9.04 53.13
N ARG A 106 -7.64 -10.14 53.14
CA ARG A 106 -6.35 -10.33 52.48
C ARG A 106 -6.59 -10.41 50.99
N GLY A 107 -6.12 -9.40 50.26
CA GLY A 107 -6.07 -9.39 48.80
C GLY A 107 -5.32 -10.61 48.27
N LYS A 108 -6.06 -11.58 47.73
CA LYS A 108 -5.50 -12.68 46.93
C LYS A 108 -4.79 -12.05 45.71
N PRO A 109 -3.51 -12.36 45.45
CA PRO A 109 -2.87 -11.91 44.22
C PRO A 109 -3.60 -12.56 43.03
N ARG A 110 -4.17 -11.72 42.16
CA ARG A 110 -4.71 -12.15 40.86
C ARG A 110 -3.57 -12.78 40.07
N ARG A 111 -3.65 -14.09 39.86
CA ARG A 111 -2.74 -14.85 39.00
C ARG A 111 -2.74 -14.22 37.60
N PRO A 112 -1.58 -13.95 36.98
CA PRO A 112 -1.54 -13.52 35.59
C PRO A 112 -2.11 -14.64 34.73
N ALA A 113 -3.03 -14.28 33.83
CA ALA A 113 -3.57 -15.18 32.83
C ALA A 113 -2.42 -15.71 31.96
N HIS A 114 -2.27 -17.03 31.94
CA HIS A 114 -1.30 -17.75 31.12
C HIS A 114 -1.69 -17.66 29.64
N ASP A 115 -1.28 -16.59 28.95
CA ASP A 115 -1.20 -16.57 27.48
C ASP A 115 0.17 -17.09 27.03
N GLY A 116 0.45 -18.36 27.31
CA GLY A 116 1.76 -19.01 27.08
C GLY A 116 1.81 -20.01 25.92
N GLY A 117 0.71 -20.28 25.23
CA GLY A 117 0.61 -21.45 24.32
C GLY A 117 1.02 -21.23 22.86
N CYS A 118 0.73 -20.06 22.27
CA CYS A 118 0.86 -19.88 20.81
C CYS A 118 2.22 -19.34 20.35
N ALA A 119 2.95 -18.64 21.23
CA ALA A 119 4.23 -18.03 20.87
C ALA A 119 5.39 -19.05 20.74
N GLY A 120 5.26 -20.25 21.34
CA GLY A 120 6.27 -21.31 21.25
C GLY A 120 6.19 -22.13 19.95
N GLY A 121 5.00 -22.31 19.39
CA GLY A 121 4.79 -23.03 18.13
C GLY A 121 5.33 -22.26 16.92
N ALA A 122 4.98 -20.97 16.82
CA ALA A 122 5.43 -20.10 15.74
C ALA A 122 6.96 -19.92 15.71
N ARG A 123 7.61 -19.86 16.88
CA ARG A 123 9.08 -19.79 16.99
C ARG A 123 9.77 -21.07 16.52
N ARG A 124 9.22 -22.24 16.85
CA ARG A 124 9.74 -23.53 16.39
C ARG A 124 9.60 -23.67 14.87
N VAL A 125 8.44 -23.35 14.30
CA VAL A 125 8.23 -23.40 12.84
C VAL A 125 9.19 -22.45 12.10
N ARG A 126 9.39 -21.22 12.59
CA ARG A 126 10.37 -20.29 12.01
C ARG A 126 11.81 -20.83 12.03
N ALA A 127 12.18 -21.56 13.08
CA ALA A 127 13.51 -22.19 13.17
C ALA A 127 13.69 -23.28 12.10
N TRP A 128 12.67 -24.13 11.89
CA TRP A 128 12.70 -25.16 10.83
C TRP A 128 12.75 -24.56 9.42
N LEU A 129 12.14 -23.40 9.20
CA LEU A 129 12.16 -22.70 7.91
C LEU A 129 13.42 -21.86 7.69
N ALA A 130 14.26 -21.65 8.71
CA ALA A 130 15.48 -20.86 8.62
C ALA A 130 16.44 -21.26 7.46
N PRO A 131 16.73 -22.56 7.21
CA PRO A 131 17.56 -22.94 6.07
C PRO A 131 16.94 -22.56 4.73
N LEU A 132 15.62 -22.73 4.57
CA LEU A 132 14.91 -22.30 3.36
C LEU A 132 14.97 -20.77 3.19
N GLY A 133 14.83 -20.02 4.28
CA GLY A 133 15.01 -18.56 4.27
C GLY A 133 16.43 -18.14 3.87
N ALA A 134 17.46 -18.87 4.33
CA ALA A 134 18.84 -18.60 3.94
C ALA A 134 19.08 -18.87 2.44
N VAL A 135 18.55 -19.98 1.92
CA VAL A 135 18.62 -20.30 0.48
C VAL A 135 17.92 -19.25 -0.37
N PHE A 136 16.71 -18.83 0.02
CA PHE A 136 15.97 -17.76 -0.68
C PHE A 136 16.72 -16.42 -0.62
N GLY A 137 17.26 -16.05 0.55
CA GLY A 137 18.11 -14.87 0.71
C GLY A 137 19.38 -14.92 -0.14
N GLY A 138 20.02 -16.09 -0.23
CA GLY A 138 21.17 -16.33 -1.10
C GLY A 138 20.83 -16.19 -2.58
N ALA A 139 19.72 -16.78 -3.03
CA ALA A 139 19.25 -16.70 -4.41
C ALA A 139 18.92 -15.25 -4.82
N THR A 140 18.26 -14.48 -3.95
CA THR A 140 17.95 -13.07 -4.22
C THR A 140 19.21 -12.21 -4.26
N THR A 141 20.18 -12.47 -3.38
CA THR A 141 21.51 -11.81 -3.38
C THR A 141 22.31 -12.14 -4.65
N LEU A 142 22.34 -13.41 -5.06
CA LEU A 142 22.99 -13.86 -6.28
C LEU A 142 22.35 -13.18 -7.51
N ARG A 143 21.02 -13.19 -7.60
CA ARG A 143 20.28 -12.51 -8.67
C ARG A 143 20.67 -11.04 -8.76
N ALA A 144 20.72 -10.33 -7.62
CA ALA A 144 21.14 -8.94 -7.59
C ALA A 144 22.61 -8.75 -8.03
N ALA A 145 23.50 -9.66 -7.64
CA ALA A 145 24.89 -9.63 -8.10
C ALA A 145 25.01 -9.86 -9.62
N LEU A 146 24.21 -10.73 -10.21
CA LEU A 146 24.19 -10.98 -11.66
C LEU A 146 23.77 -9.74 -12.46
N TYR A 147 22.74 -9.00 -12.00
CA TYR A 147 22.38 -7.71 -12.62
C TYR A 147 23.50 -6.67 -12.47
N ARG A 148 24.09 -6.52 -11.27
CA ARG A 148 25.19 -5.55 -11.05
C ARG A 148 26.43 -5.85 -11.89
N ARG A 149 26.70 -7.13 -12.18
CA ARG A 149 27.82 -7.57 -13.02
C ARG A 149 27.50 -7.53 -14.52
N GLY A 150 26.29 -7.12 -14.92
CA GLY A 150 25.86 -7.08 -16.31
C GLY A 150 25.61 -8.46 -16.94
N VAL A 151 25.57 -9.53 -16.14
CA VAL A 151 25.27 -10.90 -16.64
C VAL A 151 23.80 -11.01 -17.03
N LEU A 152 22.92 -10.35 -16.27
CA LEU A 152 21.51 -10.20 -16.63
C LEU A 152 21.28 -8.81 -17.19
N ALA A 153 20.65 -8.73 -18.36
CA ALA A 153 20.37 -7.45 -19.01
C ALA A 153 19.29 -6.67 -18.24
N ASP A 154 19.58 -5.40 -17.97
CA ASP A 154 18.60 -4.40 -17.59
C ASP A 154 18.16 -3.58 -18.81
N THR A 155 17.05 -2.87 -18.66
CA THR A 155 16.51 -1.95 -19.66
C THR A 155 16.59 -0.55 -19.09
N ARG A 156 17.13 0.38 -19.87
CA ARG A 156 17.12 1.83 -19.58
C ARG A 156 15.97 2.50 -20.33
N LEU A 157 15.35 3.49 -19.68
CA LEU A 157 14.43 4.44 -20.31
C LEU A 157 15.21 5.65 -20.81
N GLY A 158 14.58 6.46 -21.66
CA GLY A 158 15.18 7.73 -22.10
C GLY A 158 15.20 8.78 -20.99
N SER A 159 14.32 8.64 -20.00
CA SER A 159 14.18 9.57 -18.88
C SER A 159 14.66 8.97 -17.54
N PRO A 160 14.97 9.84 -16.54
CA PRO A 160 15.44 9.39 -15.23
C PRO A 160 14.42 8.53 -14.47
N VAL A 161 14.91 7.54 -13.74
CA VAL A 161 14.10 6.60 -12.96
C VAL A 161 14.53 6.59 -11.49
N ILE A 162 13.60 6.94 -10.61
CA ILE A 162 13.74 6.86 -9.16
C ILE A 162 12.90 5.69 -8.65
N SER A 163 13.53 4.71 -8.03
CA SER A 163 12.83 3.55 -7.47
C SER A 163 12.62 3.73 -5.97
N ILE A 164 11.39 3.48 -5.53
CA ILE A 164 11.03 3.44 -4.11
C ILE A 164 10.55 2.02 -3.81
N GLY A 165 11.13 1.38 -2.81
CA GLY A 165 10.66 0.08 -2.34
C GLY A 165 11.03 -0.17 -0.90
N ASN A 166 10.91 -1.42 -0.47
CA ASN A 166 11.30 -1.85 0.88
C ASN A 166 11.90 -3.26 0.82
N LEU A 167 12.40 -3.72 1.97
CA LEU A 167 12.92 -5.09 2.10
C LEU A 167 11.84 -6.10 2.52
N ALA A 168 10.80 -5.69 3.24
CA ALA A 168 9.80 -6.59 3.81
C ALA A 168 8.52 -6.71 2.97
N MET A 169 7.78 -7.80 3.18
CA MET A 169 6.36 -7.90 2.80
C MET A 169 5.51 -7.00 3.72
N GLY A 170 4.53 -6.30 3.14
CA GLY A 170 3.57 -5.46 3.87
C GLY A 170 3.82 -3.95 3.81
N GLY A 171 2.96 -3.20 4.50
CA GLY A 171 2.92 -1.73 4.47
C GLY A 171 3.99 -1.08 5.34
N ARG A 172 5.10 -0.66 4.73
CA ARG A 172 6.24 0.05 5.34
C ARG A 172 6.35 1.50 4.89
N GLY A 173 5.21 2.21 4.80
CA GLY A 173 5.19 3.64 4.45
C GLY A 173 5.62 3.98 3.02
N LYS A 174 5.69 3.00 2.11
CA LYS A 174 6.10 3.20 0.70
C LYS A 174 5.20 4.19 -0.02
N THR A 175 3.88 3.96 0.00
CA THR A 175 2.92 4.79 -0.74
C THR A 175 2.97 6.27 -0.31
N PRO A 176 3.01 6.61 1.00
CA PRO A 176 3.27 7.99 1.43
C PRO A 176 4.62 8.56 0.99
N LEU A 177 5.69 7.76 0.92
CA LEU A 177 7.00 8.21 0.42
C LEU A 177 6.98 8.44 -1.10
N VAL A 178 6.26 7.61 -1.85
CA VAL A 178 6.02 7.79 -3.29
C VAL A 178 5.26 9.10 -3.52
N GLU A 179 4.19 9.35 -2.74
CA GLU A 179 3.43 10.60 -2.78
C GLU A 179 4.33 11.82 -2.50
N LEU A 180 5.14 11.76 -1.43
CA LEU A 180 6.10 12.83 -1.09
C LEU A 180 7.11 13.07 -2.23
N THR A 181 7.72 12.00 -2.74
CA THR A 181 8.76 12.10 -3.79
C THR A 181 8.19 12.69 -5.08
N ALA A 182 7.03 12.21 -5.51
CA ALA A 182 6.36 12.72 -6.71
C ALA A 182 5.93 14.19 -6.54
N THR A 183 5.43 14.55 -5.35
CA THR A 183 5.06 15.93 -5.00
C THR A 183 6.26 16.86 -5.08
N LEU A 184 7.39 16.51 -4.44
CA LEU A 184 8.60 17.34 -4.43
C LEU A 184 9.20 17.57 -5.82
N LEU A 185 9.13 16.55 -6.70
CA LEU A 185 9.57 16.65 -8.08
C LEU A 185 8.63 17.51 -8.92
N ARG A 186 7.32 17.30 -8.80
CA ARG A 186 6.30 18.12 -9.47
C ARG A 186 6.41 19.59 -9.07
N ASP A 187 6.55 19.86 -7.78
CA ASP A 187 6.66 21.23 -7.23
C ASP A 187 8.01 21.89 -7.59
N ALA A 188 8.98 21.10 -8.06
CA ALA A 188 10.20 21.60 -8.69
C ALA A 188 10.06 21.82 -10.22
N GLY A 189 8.86 21.63 -10.79
CA GLY A 189 8.58 21.82 -12.21
C GLY A 189 8.91 20.61 -13.10
N CYS A 190 9.27 19.46 -12.54
CA CYS A 190 9.54 18.26 -13.33
C CYS A 190 8.22 17.61 -13.79
N PRO A 191 8.09 17.20 -15.06
CA PRO A 191 7.04 16.27 -15.47
C PRO A 191 7.27 14.90 -14.81
N VAL A 192 6.33 14.43 -13.99
CA VAL A 192 6.49 13.18 -13.23
C VAL A 192 5.52 12.11 -13.74
N ALA A 193 5.97 10.85 -13.74
CA ALA A 193 5.12 9.68 -13.90
C ALA A 193 5.41 8.62 -12.83
N VAL A 194 4.39 8.17 -12.10
CA VAL A 194 4.49 7.05 -11.18
C VAL A 194 4.15 5.75 -11.91
N LEU A 195 5.04 4.76 -11.84
CA LEU A 195 4.82 3.42 -12.40
C LEU A 195 4.64 2.41 -11.27
N SER A 196 3.48 1.76 -11.22
CA SER A 196 3.18 0.69 -10.27
C SER A 196 2.94 -0.66 -10.98
N ARG A 197 2.98 -1.75 -10.20
CA ARG A 197 2.68 -3.10 -10.71
C ARG A 197 1.19 -3.29 -11.02
N GLY A 198 0.33 -2.58 -10.29
CA GLY A 198 -1.10 -2.85 -10.22
C GLY A 198 -1.46 -4.10 -9.43
N HIS A 199 -0.94 -4.23 -8.21
CA HIS A 199 -1.28 -5.38 -7.35
C HIS A 199 -2.76 -5.35 -6.97
N GLY A 200 -3.43 -6.51 -6.98
CA GLY A 200 -4.87 -6.64 -6.75
C GLY A 200 -5.76 -6.30 -7.96
N GLY A 201 -5.19 -5.67 -9.01
CA GLY A 201 -5.90 -5.37 -10.26
C GLY A 201 -5.97 -6.54 -11.24
N ASP A 202 -7.00 -6.54 -12.07
CA ASP A 202 -7.20 -7.53 -13.13
C ASP A 202 -6.47 -7.21 -14.44
N PHE A 203 -5.97 -5.98 -14.63
CA PHE A 203 -5.30 -5.57 -15.87
C PHE A 203 -4.09 -6.47 -16.21
N ARG A 204 -4.00 -6.90 -17.48
CA ARG A 204 -2.94 -7.78 -18.01
C ARG A 204 -2.22 -7.25 -19.25
N GLY A 205 -2.55 -6.04 -19.70
CA GLY A 205 -1.85 -5.41 -20.83
C GLY A 205 -0.47 -4.84 -20.45
N ASP A 206 0.18 -4.22 -21.43
CA ASP A 206 1.52 -3.65 -21.27
C ASP A 206 1.51 -2.31 -20.50
N LEU A 207 0.47 -1.48 -20.70
CA LEU A 207 0.31 -0.17 -20.07
C LEU A 207 -1.17 0.15 -19.84
N LEU A 208 -1.52 0.50 -18.61
CA LEU A 208 -2.77 1.14 -18.24
C LEU A 208 -2.47 2.50 -17.60
N VAL A 209 -2.96 3.58 -18.18
CA VAL A 209 -2.91 4.90 -17.54
C VAL A 209 -4.06 4.98 -16.53
N VAL A 210 -3.72 5.11 -15.26
CA VAL A 210 -4.67 5.19 -14.13
C VAL A 210 -5.06 6.63 -13.87
N GLY A 211 -4.14 7.57 -14.05
CA GLY A 211 -4.42 9.00 -14.03
C GLY A 211 -3.48 9.74 -14.98
N ASP A 212 -4.02 10.74 -15.67
CA ASP A 212 -3.27 11.57 -16.63
C ASP A 212 -2.70 12.86 -15.99
N GLY A 213 -2.86 13.00 -14.67
CA GLY A 213 -2.52 14.21 -13.92
C GLY A 213 -3.66 15.21 -13.79
N THR A 214 -4.73 15.06 -14.57
CA THR A 214 -5.95 15.89 -14.42
C THR A 214 -7.11 15.13 -13.81
N ARG A 215 -7.25 13.86 -14.19
CA ARG A 215 -8.33 12.99 -13.73
C ARG A 215 -7.86 11.56 -13.54
N VAL A 216 -8.62 10.82 -12.74
CA VAL A 216 -8.47 9.37 -12.60
C VAL A 216 -9.25 8.70 -13.73
N LEU A 217 -8.60 7.80 -14.46
CA LEU A 217 -9.07 7.16 -15.69
C LEU A 217 -9.41 5.68 -15.52
N ALA A 218 -8.97 5.05 -14.43
CA ALA A 218 -9.20 3.63 -14.19
C ALA A 218 -9.66 3.37 -12.75
N GLU A 219 -10.43 2.31 -12.59
CA GLU A 219 -10.97 1.89 -11.29
C GLU A 219 -10.03 0.92 -10.57
N ALA A 220 -10.23 0.78 -9.25
CA ALA A 220 -9.40 -0.09 -8.41
C ALA A 220 -9.50 -1.57 -8.82
N ALA A 221 -10.63 -2.00 -9.39
CA ALA A 221 -10.79 -3.36 -9.93
C ALA A 221 -9.78 -3.65 -11.06
N GLN A 222 -9.49 -2.65 -11.90
CA GLN A 222 -8.59 -2.78 -13.05
C GLN A 222 -7.14 -2.52 -12.66
N ALA A 223 -6.89 -1.38 -12.01
CA ALA A 223 -5.56 -0.89 -11.72
C ALA A 223 -4.98 -1.41 -10.39
N GLY A 224 -5.83 -1.89 -9.48
CA GLY A 224 -5.48 -2.12 -8.07
C GLY A 224 -5.69 -0.88 -7.21
N ASP A 225 -5.68 -1.08 -5.90
CA ASP A 225 -6.03 -0.04 -4.92
C ASP A 225 -4.99 1.10 -4.85
N GLU A 226 -3.71 0.73 -4.76
CA GLU A 226 -2.61 1.68 -4.55
C GLU A 226 -2.42 2.65 -5.75
N PRO A 227 -2.48 2.21 -7.03
CA PRO A 227 -2.36 3.14 -8.15
C PRO A 227 -3.51 4.14 -8.23
N VAL A 228 -4.75 3.72 -7.93
CA VAL A 228 -5.90 4.63 -7.91
C VAL A 228 -5.79 5.62 -6.75
N MET A 229 -5.36 5.15 -5.58
CA MET A 229 -5.09 6.01 -4.42
C MET A 229 -4.04 7.07 -4.76
N LEU A 230 -2.93 6.68 -5.40
CA LEU A 230 -1.88 7.59 -5.84
C LEU A 230 -2.39 8.59 -6.88
N ALA A 231 -3.18 8.14 -7.87
CA ALA A 231 -3.75 9.00 -8.90
C ALA A 231 -4.69 10.08 -8.31
N ARG A 232 -5.48 9.73 -7.29
CA ARG A 232 -6.31 10.69 -6.54
C ARG A 232 -5.47 11.67 -5.71
N ALA A 233 -4.37 11.19 -5.12
CA ALA A 233 -3.53 12.00 -4.23
C ALA A 233 -2.58 12.96 -4.97
N LEU A 234 -2.28 12.69 -6.24
CA LEU A 234 -1.23 13.37 -7.00
C LEU A 234 -1.78 14.08 -8.26
N PRO A 235 -2.55 15.17 -8.12
CA PRO A 235 -2.87 16.02 -9.27
C PRO A 235 -1.58 16.57 -9.89
N GLY A 236 -1.55 16.65 -11.21
CA GLY A 236 -0.38 17.03 -12.03
C GLY A 236 0.61 15.89 -12.30
N VAL A 237 0.40 14.68 -11.78
CA VAL A 237 1.30 13.54 -11.97
C VAL A 237 0.59 12.42 -12.73
N VAL A 238 1.27 11.86 -13.72
CA VAL A 238 0.75 10.68 -14.44
C VAL A 238 0.94 9.46 -13.54
N VAL A 239 -0.08 8.63 -13.40
CA VAL A 239 0.03 7.34 -12.70
C VAL A 239 -0.33 6.24 -13.67
N ALA A 240 0.55 5.26 -13.82
CA ALA A 240 0.38 4.16 -14.75
C ALA A 240 0.74 2.81 -14.14
N VAL A 241 0.10 1.77 -14.66
CA VAL A 241 0.26 0.38 -14.25
C VAL A 241 0.81 -0.44 -15.40
N GLY A 242 1.83 -1.24 -15.10
CA GLY A 242 2.35 -2.26 -16.00
C GLY A 242 3.25 -3.24 -15.27
N ARG A 243 3.10 -4.54 -15.57
CA ARG A 243 3.93 -5.58 -14.94
C ARG A 243 5.40 -5.45 -15.37
N ASP A 244 5.62 -5.15 -16.64
CA ASP A 244 6.92 -4.75 -17.18
C ASP A 244 7.03 -3.22 -17.13
N ARG A 245 7.75 -2.71 -16.13
CA ARG A 245 7.84 -1.25 -15.92
C ARG A 245 8.63 -0.56 -17.03
N ALA A 246 9.53 -1.28 -17.71
CA ALA A 246 10.26 -0.72 -18.83
C ALA A 246 9.33 -0.48 -20.02
N ARG A 247 8.46 -1.46 -20.34
CA ARG A 247 7.44 -1.28 -21.39
C ARG A 247 6.44 -0.18 -21.04
N ALA A 248 5.93 -0.18 -19.81
CA ALA A 248 5.00 0.85 -19.35
C ALA A 248 5.63 2.25 -19.41
N GLY A 249 6.87 2.39 -18.94
CA GLY A 249 7.62 3.65 -19.01
C GLY A 249 7.79 4.15 -20.44
N ARG A 250 8.25 3.30 -21.37
CA ARG A 250 8.36 3.67 -22.79
C ARG A 250 7.02 4.09 -23.40
N GLY A 251 5.93 3.40 -23.04
CA GLY A 251 4.60 3.76 -23.51
C GLY A 251 4.16 5.14 -23.01
N VAL A 252 4.47 5.48 -21.75
CA VAL A 252 4.23 6.81 -21.19
C VAL A 252 5.10 7.87 -21.86
N GLU A 253 6.40 7.60 -22.09
CA GLU A 253 7.30 8.52 -22.81
C GLU A 253 6.79 8.78 -24.24
N ALA A 254 6.38 7.72 -24.94
CA ALA A 254 5.89 7.84 -26.31
C ALA A 254 4.56 8.62 -26.40
N ALA A 255 3.65 8.40 -25.45
CA ALA A 255 2.33 9.03 -25.46
C ALA A 255 2.35 10.47 -24.92
N MET A 256 3.25 10.78 -23.99
CA MET A 256 3.16 12.01 -23.21
C MET A 256 4.50 12.75 -23.04
N GLY A 257 5.59 12.29 -23.67
CA GLY A 257 6.91 12.93 -23.63
C GLY A 257 7.77 12.56 -22.41
N PRO A 258 9.01 13.11 -22.34
CA PRO A 258 9.99 12.80 -21.29
C PRO A 258 9.52 13.18 -19.88
N ARG A 259 9.80 12.32 -18.89
CA ARG A 259 9.30 12.45 -17.51
C ARG A 259 10.25 11.81 -16.51
N VAL A 260 10.33 12.36 -15.30
CA VAL A 260 10.98 11.65 -14.19
C VAL A 260 10.05 10.54 -13.72
N PHE A 261 10.51 9.29 -13.84
CA PHE A 261 9.74 8.13 -13.41
C PHE A 261 9.97 7.83 -11.93
N VAL A 262 8.89 7.63 -11.18
CA VAL A 262 8.93 7.14 -9.80
C VAL A 262 8.33 5.73 -9.77
N LEU A 263 9.13 4.72 -9.44
CA LEU A 263 8.64 3.35 -9.34
C LEU A 263 8.08 3.10 -7.95
N ASP A 264 6.82 2.71 -7.90
CA ASP A 264 6.17 2.19 -6.71
C ASP A 264 6.49 0.68 -6.56
N ASP A 265 7.08 0.33 -5.43
CA ASP A 265 7.62 -1.01 -5.12
C ASP A 265 8.68 -1.50 -6.12
N GLY A 266 9.62 -0.60 -6.46
CA GLY A 266 10.65 -0.81 -7.49
C GLY A 266 11.90 -1.56 -7.03
N PHE A 267 12.17 -1.66 -5.72
CA PHE A 267 13.49 -2.08 -5.23
C PHE A 267 13.94 -3.47 -5.74
N GLN A 268 13.04 -4.45 -5.83
CA GLN A 268 13.31 -5.79 -6.36
C GLN A 268 13.26 -5.89 -7.91
N HIS A 269 12.74 -4.88 -8.61
CA HIS A 269 12.47 -4.90 -10.05
C HIS A 269 13.72 -4.62 -10.90
N LEU A 270 14.78 -5.42 -10.72
CA LEU A 270 16.14 -5.14 -11.23
C LEU A 270 16.26 -5.07 -12.75
N ARG A 271 15.25 -5.54 -13.48
CA ARG A 271 15.18 -5.49 -14.95
C ARG A 271 15.09 -4.06 -15.51
N LEU A 272 14.64 -3.10 -14.71
CA LEU A 272 14.62 -1.69 -15.07
C LEU A 272 15.76 -1.00 -14.33
N ALA A 273 16.66 -0.38 -15.09
CA ALA A 273 17.73 0.46 -14.57
C ALA A 273 17.14 1.65 -13.81
N ARG A 274 17.80 2.08 -12.73
CA ARG A 274 17.37 3.23 -11.92
C ARG A 274 18.57 4.10 -11.61
N ASP A 275 18.34 5.41 -11.66
CA ASP A 275 19.34 6.44 -11.36
C ASP A 275 19.39 6.73 -9.87
N LEU A 276 18.25 6.58 -9.18
CA LEU A 276 18.16 6.65 -7.73
C LEU A 276 17.33 5.48 -7.19
N ASP A 277 17.81 4.88 -6.10
CA ASP A 277 17.22 3.68 -5.50
C ASP A 277 17.03 4.00 -4.01
N ILE A 278 15.78 4.21 -3.61
CA ILE A 278 15.37 4.58 -2.26
C ILE A 278 14.70 3.37 -1.62
N VAL A 279 15.14 2.98 -0.43
CA VAL A 279 14.58 1.85 0.30
C VAL A 279 14.01 2.29 1.65
N CYS A 280 12.73 2.04 1.86
CA CYS A 280 12.07 2.16 3.16
C CYS A 280 12.40 0.94 4.01
N VAL A 281 12.79 1.17 5.25
CA VAL A 281 12.97 0.13 6.26
C VAL A 281 12.27 0.52 7.55
N ASP A 282 11.60 -0.46 8.16
CA ASP A 282 11.19 -0.34 9.55
C ASP A 282 12.29 -0.84 10.48
N ALA A 283 12.41 -0.27 11.67
CA ALA A 283 13.40 -0.68 12.67
C ALA A 283 13.35 -2.20 12.97
N GLY A 284 12.16 -2.79 12.99
CA GLY A 284 11.96 -4.22 13.19
C GLY A 284 12.44 -5.10 12.01
N ASP A 285 12.43 -4.56 10.78
CA ASP A 285 12.84 -5.31 9.58
C ASP A 285 14.32 -5.69 9.60
N LEU A 286 15.16 -4.92 10.29
CA LEU A 286 16.61 -5.16 10.35
C LEU A 286 16.97 -6.45 11.09
N ARG A 287 16.04 -6.98 11.92
CA ARG A 287 16.21 -8.21 12.70
C ARG A 287 15.47 -9.40 12.09
N GLU A 288 14.71 -9.18 11.03
CA GLU A 288 13.90 -10.19 10.38
C GLU A 288 14.70 -11.05 9.39
N ARG A 289 14.11 -12.18 8.99
CA ARG A 289 14.72 -13.13 8.06
C ARG A 289 14.04 -13.10 6.70
N PRO A 290 14.74 -13.53 5.63
CA PRO A 290 14.10 -13.73 4.33
C PRO A 290 12.98 -14.78 4.38
N LEU A 291 12.01 -14.63 3.49
CA LEU A 291 10.95 -15.62 3.25
C LEU A 291 11.56 -17.00 2.95
N PRO A 292 10.93 -18.11 3.38
CA PRO A 292 9.71 -18.18 4.19
C PRO A 292 9.97 -18.10 5.72
N ALA A 293 11.23 -17.95 6.16
CA ALA A 293 11.58 -17.95 7.60
C ALA A 293 11.19 -16.67 8.34
N GLY A 294 11.00 -15.58 7.60
CA GLY A 294 10.52 -14.29 8.10
C GLY A 294 9.78 -13.54 7.00
N VAL A 295 9.74 -12.22 7.10
CA VAL A 295 8.95 -11.37 6.19
C VAL A 295 9.76 -10.68 5.10
N LEU A 296 11.09 -10.86 5.07
CA LEU A 296 11.94 -10.14 4.12
C LEU A 296 11.93 -10.77 2.72
N ARG A 297 11.82 -9.93 1.70
CA ARG A 297 11.97 -10.26 0.27
C ARG A 297 13.43 -10.32 -0.17
N GLU A 298 14.29 -9.57 0.52
CA GLU A 298 15.74 -9.56 0.34
C GLU A 298 16.39 -9.43 1.73
N PRO A 299 17.57 -10.01 1.97
CA PRO A 299 18.26 -9.88 3.25
C PRO A 299 18.68 -8.42 3.53
N PRO A 300 18.93 -8.03 4.80
CA PRO A 300 19.36 -6.68 5.16
C PRO A 300 20.66 -6.21 4.46
N SER A 301 21.48 -7.12 3.96
CA SER A 301 22.65 -6.78 3.13
C SER A 301 22.28 -6.08 1.82
N ALA A 302 21.05 -6.23 1.33
CA ALA A 302 20.55 -5.55 0.13
C ALA A 302 20.50 -4.02 0.28
N LEU A 303 20.48 -3.49 1.50
CA LEU A 303 20.60 -2.04 1.77
C LEU A 303 21.86 -1.43 1.16
N GLY A 304 22.92 -2.21 0.98
CA GLY A 304 24.14 -1.76 0.32
C GLY A 304 23.90 -1.22 -1.10
N ARG A 305 22.84 -1.67 -1.79
CA ARG A 305 22.44 -1.21 -3.13
C ARG A 305 21.67 0.12 -3.12
N ALA A 306 21.08 0.51 -1.99
CA ALA A 306 20.25 1.71 -1.94
C ALA A 306 21.11 2.98 -1.95
N HIS A 307 20.72 3.96 -2.75
CA HIS A 307 21.32 5.29 -2.73
C HIS A 307 20.85 6.11 -1.53
N LEU A 308 19.61 5.88 -1.09
CA LEU A 308 19.04 6.44 0.13
C LEU A 308 18.27 5.35 0.89
N ILE A 309 18.44 5.33 2.21
CA ILE A 309 17.76 4.46 3.15
C ILE A 309 16.86 5.34 3.99
N VAL A 310 15.55 5.16 3.83
CA VAL A 310 14.53 5.88 4.58
C VAL A 310 14.09 5.01 5.74
N VAL A 311 14.45 5.43 6.95
CA VAL A 311 14.09 4.72 8.18
C VAL A 311 12.77 5.26 8.68
N SER A 312 11.79 4.38 8.80
CA SER A 312 10.48 4.67 9.39
C SER A 312 10.28 3.80 10.63
N GLY A 313 9.44 4.22 11.56
CA GLY A 313 9.03 3.39 12.69
C GLY A 313 7.86 4.02 13.42
N GLU A 314 7.07 3.19 14.09
CA GLU A 314 5.98 3.66 14.97
C GLU A 314 6.55 4.24 16.27
N GLU A 315 7.56 3.57 16.81
CA GLU A 315 8.28 4.01 18.01
C GLU A 315 9.46 4.88 17.61
N GLU A 316 9.42 6.15 18.00
CA GLU A 316 10.43 7.15 17.63
C GLU A 316 11.83 6.76 18.11
N ASP A 317 11.95 6.21 19.32
CA ASP A 317 13.23 5.77 19.87
C ASP A 317 13.81 4.59 19.08
N ALA A 318 12.99 3.63 18.68
CA ALA A 318 13.42 2.50 17.85
C ALA A 318 13.83 2.96 16.45
N ALA A 319 13.08 3.89 15.84
CA ALA A 319 13.40 4.48 14.55
C ALA A 319 14.71 5.28 14.61
N ARG A 320 14.93 6.05 15.70
CA ARG A 320 16.17 6.80 15.94
C ARG A 320 17.36 5.86 16.06
N ALA A 321 17.28 4.84 16.93
CA ALA A 321 18.34 3.86 17.11
C ALA A 321 18.67 3.10 15.81
N ALA A 322 17.66 2.71 15.03
CA ALA A 322 17.87 2.09 13.72
C ALA A 322 18.53 3.05 12.72
N GLY A 323 18.12 4.32 12.72
CA GLY A 323 18.72 5.38 11.91
C GLY A 323 20.20 5.59 12.23
N ASP A 324 20.55 5.62 13.51
CA ASP A 324 21.93 5.81 13.96
C ASP A 324 22.81 4.62 13.58
N ALA A 325 22.34 3.39 13.81
CA ALA A 325 23.05 2.17 13.42
C ALA A 325 23.27 2.07 11.90
N LEU A 326 22.25 2.45 11.11
CA LEU A 326 22.37 2.48 9.65
C LEU A 326 23.30 3.61 9.19
N SER A 327 23.30 4.76 9.87
CA SER A 327 24.19 5.89 9.55
C SER A 327 25.64 5.55 9.82
N GLN A 328 25.93 4.81 10.89
CA GLN A 328 27.28 4.29 11.17
C GLN A 328 27.73 3.32 10.08
N ARG A 329 26.82 2.47 9.58
CA ARG A 329 27.15 1.43 8.59
C ARG A 329 27.26 1.94 7.16
N PHE A 330 26.38 2.84 6.73
CA PHE A 330 26.25 3.28 5.34
C PHE A 330 26.65 4.74 5.13
N GLY A 331 26.89 5.48 6.21
CA GLY A 331 27.17 6.91 6.20
C GLY A 331 25.90 7.75 6.42
N PRO A 332 25.98 8.85 7.19
CA PRO A 332 24.84 9.71 7.52
C PRO A 332 24.27 10.46 6.29
N ALA A 333 24.96 10.43 5.15
CA ALA A 333 24.46 10.99 3.91
C ALA A 333 23.50 10.10 3.12
N ARG A 334 23.47 8.81 3.46
CA ARG A 334 22.59 7.83 2.82
C ARG A 334 21.36 7.52 3.65
N VAL A 335 21.28 8.00 4.90
CA VAL A 335 20.20 7.67 5.81
C VAL A 335 19.36 8.91 6.08
N VAL A 336 18.06 8.76 5.92
CA VAL A 336 17.05 9.78 6.18
C VAL A 336 15.98 9.15 7.06
N ARG A 337 15.54 9.82 8.11
CA ARG A 337 14.39 9.36 8.87
C ARG A 337 13.11 9.91 8.27
N ALA A 338 12.07 9.11 8.30
CA ALA A 338 10.73 9.48 7.89
C ALA A 338 9.76 9.22 9.03
N ARG A 339 8.88 10.19 9.26
CA ARG A 339 7.76 10.11 10.18
C ARG A 339 6.46 10.14 9.40
N ARG A 340 5.49 9.39 9.92
CA ARG A 340 4.12 9.41 9.42
C ARG A 340 3.39 10.54 10.13
N CYS A 341 2.82 11.46 9.36
CA CYS A 341 2.09 12.60 9.90
C CYS A 341 0.62 12.54 9.47
N PRO A 342 -0.34 12.78 10.36
CA PRO A 342 -1.70 13.11 9.99
C PRO A 342 -1.74 14.24 8.96
N ALA A 343 -2.42 14.01 7.83
CA ALA A 343 -2.72 15.07 6.87
C ALA A 343 -4.08 15.73 7.14
N GLY A 344 -4.90 15.09 7.97
CA GLY A 344 -6.26 15.52 8.30
C GLY A 344 -7.32 14.69 7.58
N PHE A 345 -8.52 15.26 7.52
CA PHE A 345 -9.71 14.64 6.95
C PHE A 345 -10.00 15.25 5.59
N PHE A 346 -10.48 14.40 4.69
CA PHE A 346 -10.88 14.78 3.34
C PHE A 346 -12.21 14.13 3.01
N ASP A 347 -13.00 14.72 2.13
CA ASP A 347 -14.16 14.02 1.58
C ASP A 347 -13.74 12.97 0.54
N LEU A 348 -14.71 12.23 0.01
CA LEU A 348 -14.47 11.23 -1.05
C LEU A 348 -14.01 11.84 -2.38
N ALA A 349 -14.28 13.14 -2.61
CA ALA A 349 -13.80 13.88 -3.77
C ALA A 349 -12.35 14.36 -3.59
N GLY A 350 -11.79 14.27 -2.38
CA GLY A 350 -10.44 14.66 -2.04
C GLY A 350 -10.30 16.12 -1.57
N ALA A 351 -11.41 16.83 -1.29
CA ALA A 351 -11.37 18.17 -0.72
C ALA A 351 -11.12 18.09 0.80
N PRO A 352 -10.34 19.03 1.40
CA PRO A 352 -10.17 19.08 2.84
C PRO A 352 -11.51 19.21 3.57
N ALA A 353 -11.67 18.42 4.63
CA ALA A 353 -12.87 18.41 5.46
C ALA A 353 -12.52 18.69 6.93
N ARG A 354 -13.49 19.22 7.68
CA ARG A 354 -13.35 19.44 9.11
C ARG A 354 -13.26 18.09 9.85
N ALA A 355 -12.46 18.05 10.90
CA ALA A 355 -12.40 16.88 11.78
C ALA A 355 -13.78 16.61 12.42
N PRO A 356 -14.23 15.35 12.44
CA PRO A 356 -15.42 14.96 13.18
C PRO A 356 -15.15 15.02 14.68
N ALA A 357 -16.17 15.31 15.49
CA ALA A 357 -16.06 15.26 16.94
C ALA A 357 -16.13 13.81 17.47
N ARG A 358 -16.92 12.94 16.82
CA ARG A 358 -17.16 11.55 17.25
C ARG A 358 -17.19 10.60 16.05
N PRO A 359 -16.02 10.29 15.46
CA PRO A 359 -15.95 9.43 14.29
C PRO A 359 -16.37 7.98 14.57
N PHE A 360 -17.03 7.36 13.59
CA PHE A 360 -17.16 5.91 13.48
C PHE A 360 -16.12 5.37 12.48
N LEU A 361 -15.23 4.48 12.91
CA LEU A 361 -14.12 4.02 12.08
C LEU A 361 -14.50 2.82 11.21
N LEU A 362 -14.39 2.95 9.89
CA LEU A 362 -14.53 1.87 8.91
C LEU A 362 -13.16 1.53 8.30
N THR A 363 -12.70 0.28 8.46
CA THR A 363 -11.39 -0.15 7.93
C THR A 363 -11.45 -1.50 7.23
N GLY A 364 -10.65 -1.66 6.19
CA GLY A 364 -10.41 -2.91 5.45
C GLY A 364 -8.93 -3.08 5.14
N ILE A 365 -8.09 -2.87 6.17
CA ILE A 365 -6.62 -2.85 6.09
C ILE A 365 -6.00 -3.83 7.09
N ALA A 366 -4.75 -4.25 6.84
CA ALA A 366 -4.06 -5.24 7.66
C ALA A 366 -3.76 -4.83 9.13
N ARG A 367 -3.77 -3.53 9.44
CA ARG A 367 -3.44 -2.97 10.78
C ARG A 367 -4.35 -1.80 11.15
N PRO A 368 -5.65 -2.03 11.41
CA PRO A 368 -6.60 -0.98 11.75
C PRO A 368 -6.24 -0.25 13.05
N GLU A 369 -5.54 -0.91 13.96
CA GLU A 369 -5.12 -0.39 15.27
C GLU A 369 -4.26 0.87 15.13
N ARG A 370 -3.49 0.99 14.03
CA ARG A 370 -2.71 2.19 13.72
C ARG A 370 -3.60 3.41 13.51
N VAL A 371 -4.73 3.24 12.84
CA VAL A 371 -5.66 4.34 12.57
C VAL A 371 -6.40 4.73 13.86
N VAL A 372 -6.76 3.74 14.67
CA VAL A 372 -7.32 3.98 16.01
C VAL A 372 -6.35 4.81 16.86
N ALA A 373 -5.08 4.42 16.91
CA ALA A 373 -4.05 5.15 17.66
C ALA A 373 -3.85 6.59 17.14
N ASP A 374 -3.86 6.80 15.82
CA ASP A 374 -3.76 8.15 15.26
C ASP A 374 -4.93 9.05 15.67
N LEU A 375 -6.16 8.53 15.55
CA LEU A 375 -7.36 9.30 15.86
C LEU A 375 -7.42 9.62 17.35
N ALA A 376 -7.03 8.67 18.21
CA ALA A 376 -6.88 8.90 19.64
C ALA A 376 -5.81 9.97 19.95
N ALA A 377 -4.68 9.96 19.25
CA ALA A 377 -3.63 10.97 19.39
C ALA A 377 -4.07 12.37 18.93
N GLN A 378 -5.09 12.47 18.06
CA GLN A 378 -5.76 13.74 17.72
C GLN A 378 -6.85 14.15 18.72
N GLY A 379 -7.03 13.40 19.82
CA GLY A 379 -8.09 13.66 20.80
C GLY A 379 -9.49 13.32 20.29
N LEU A 380 -9.62 12.44 19.30
CA LEU A 380 -10.91 12.06 18.70
C LEU A 380 -11.41 10.73 19.29
N PRO A 381 -12.41 10.75 20.19
CA PRO A 381 -12.97 9.51 20.73
C PRO A 381 -13.81 8.81 19.66
N LEU A 382 -13.50 7.53 19.40
CA LEU A 382 -14.29 6.73 18.47
C LEU A 382 -15.68 6.44 19.05
N ALA A 383 -16.73 6.73 18.29
CA ALA A 383 -18.09 6.32 18.62
C ALA A 383 -18.29 4.80 18.43
N GLY A 384 -17.51 4.19 17.53
CA GLY A 384 -17.52 2.77 17.23
C GLY A 384 -16.55 2.44 16.09
N GLN A 385 -16.47 1.15 15.76
CA GLN A 385 -15.66 0.68 14.64
C GLN A 385 -16.31 -0.51 13.91
N ALA A 386 -16.06 -0.59 12.61
CA ALA A 386 -16.29 -1.75 11.77
C ALA A 386 -14.98 -2.09 11.04
N ALA A 387 -14.44 -3.27 11.30
CA ALA A 387 -13.20 -3.76 10.72
C ALA A 387 -13.46 -4.96 9.82
N PHE A 388 -12.94 -4.88 8.61
CA PHE A 388 -13.01 -5.89 7.56
C PHE A 388 -11.61 -6.43 7.23
N ALA A 389 -11.53 -7.52 6.48
CA ALA A 389 -10.26 -8.09 6.05
C ALA A 389 -9.46 -7.12 5.15
N ASP A 390 -8.14 -7.28 5.10
CA ASP A 390 -7.31 -6.47 4.19
C ASP A 390 -7.74 -6.68 2.74
N HIS A 391 -7.84 -5.59 1.98
CA HIS A 391 -8.36 -5.58 0.61
C HIS A 391 -9.85 -5.98 0.47
N HIS A 392 -10.65 -5.86 1.53
CA HIS A 392 -12.10 -6.09 1.45
C HIS A 392 -12.76 -5.20 0.39
N ARG A 393 -13.58 -5.79 -0.47
CA ARG A 393 -14.43 -5.08 -1.44
C ARG A 393 -15.78 -4.82 -0.78
N PHE A 394 -16.00 -3.58 -0.38
CA PHE A 394 -17.21 -3.19 0.31
C PHE A 394 -18.43 -3.30 -0.59
N ARG A 395 -19.46 -3.99 -0.10
CA ARG A 395 -20.75 -4.05 -0.79
C ARG A 395 -21.66 -2.91 -0.32
N PRO A 396 -22.57 -2.41 -1.18
CA PRO A 396 -23.50 -1.34 -0.80
C PRO A 396 -24.31 -1.63 0.47
N ASP A 397 -24.78 -2.89 0.65
CA ASP A 397 -25.54 -3.34 1.81
C ASP A 397 -24.71 -3.34 3.11
N GLU A 398 -23.41 -3.63 3.02
CA GLU A 398 -22.48 -3.55 4.16
C GLU A 398 -22.28 -2.09 4.59
N ILE A 399 -22.12 -1.17 3.62
CA ILE A 399 -21.94 0.25 3.91
C ILE A 399 -23.19 0.86 4.53
N GLU A 400 -24.37 0.47 4.07
CA GLU A 400 -25.63 0.89 4.66
C GLU A 400 -25.79 0.38 6.11
N ALA A 401 -25.38 -0.88 6.37
CA ALA A 401 -25.36 -1.43 7.72
C ALA A 401 -24.39 -0.70 8.64
N VAL A 402 -23.19 -0.35 8.15
CA VAL A 402 -22.21 0.47 8.86
C VAL A 402 -22.77 1.86 9.14
N GLY A 403 -23.47 2.48 8.18
CA GLY A 403 -24.14 3.76 8.37
C GLY A 403 -25.14 3.73 9.53
N ARG A 404 -26.03 2.74 9.55
CA ARG A 404 -26.99 2.56 10.66
C ARG A 404 -26.29 2.32 12.00
N GLN A 405 -25.17 1.60 12.00
CA GLN A 405 -24.41 1.37 13.23
C GLN A 405 -23.77 2.66 13.74
N ALA A 406 -23.21 3.47 12.84
CA ALA A 406 -22.60 4.77 13.15
C ALA A 406 -23.63 5.76 13.72
N GLU A 407 -24.82 5.84 13.12
CA GLU A 407 -25.92 6.67 13.62
C GLU A 407 -26.33 6.25 15.05
N ARG A 408 -26.52 4.95 15.29
CA ARG A 408 -26.91 4.43 16.61
C ARG A 408 -25.86 4.66 17.69
N SER A 409 -24.58 4.74 17.32
CA SER A 409 -23.51 5.06 18.27
C SER A 409 -23.35 6.55 18.53
N GLY A 410 -24.17 7.40 17.91
CA GLY A 410 -24.09 8.86 18.00
C GLY A 410 -22.86 9.42 17.31
N ALA A 411 -22.39 8.78 16.24
CA ALA A 411 -21.32 9.29 15.42
C ALA A 411 -21.80 10.46 14.55
N ASP A 412 -20.92 11.42 14.29
CA ASP A 412 -21.18 12.56 13.40
C ASP A 412 -20.56 12.39 12.01
N ALA A 413 -19.69 11.40 11.83
CA ALA A 413 -19.14 11.00 10.55
C ALA A 413 -18.67 9.53 10.54
N ILE A 414 -18.64 8.93 9.35
CA ILE A 414 -17.89 7.70 9.11
C ILE A 414 -16.49 8.09 8.65
N VAL A 415 -15.46 7.63 9.35
CA VAL A 415 -14.06 7.83 8.95
C VAL A 415 -13.51 6.54 8.38
N THR A 416 -12.85 6.61 7.22
CA THR A 416 -12.15 5.48 6.60
C THR A 416 -10.73 5.85 6.18
N THR A 417 -9.96 4.89 5.70
CA THR A 417 -8.60 5.15 5.21
C THR A 417 -8.60 5.52 3.73
N ALA A 418 -7.56 6.22 3.27
CA ALA A 418 -7.38 6.50 1.84
C ALA A 418 -7.31 5.21 0.97
N LYS A 419 -6.76 4.11 1.52
CA LYS A 419 -6.71 2.81 0.83
C LYS A 419 -8.11 2.19 0.72
N ASP A 420 -8.96 2.34 1.73
CA ASP A 420 -10.33 1.80 1.72
C ASP A 420 -11.27 2.66 0.86
N ALA A 421 -11.09 3.98 0.85
CA ALA A 421 -11.93 4.92 0.10
C ALA A 421 -11.94 4.69 -1.43
N VAL A 422 -10.92 4.04 -1.99
CA VAL A 422 -10.91 3.65 -3.42
C VAL A 422 -11.81 2.45 -3.73
N ARG A 423 -12.20 1.68 -2.70
CA ARG A 423 -13.07 0.50 -2.80
C ARG A 423 -14.49 0.76 -2.30
N LEU A 424 -14.75 1.94 -1.72
CA LEU A 424 -16.09 2.28 -1.25
C LEU A 424 -17.03 2.49 -2.44
N PRO A 425 -18.23 1.89 -2.43
CA PRO A 425 -19.28 2.26 -3.37
C PRO A 425 -19.69 3.71 -3.14
N VAL A 426 -20.13 4.40 -4.20
CA VAL A 426 -20.57 5.81 -4.17
C VAL A 426 -21.91 6.00 -3.42
N ALA A 427 -22.47 4.94 -2.84
CA ALA A 427 -23.83 4.95 -2.29
C ALA A 427 -23.93 5.67 -0.93
N GLY A 428 -24.99 6.47 -0.80
CA GLY A 428 -25.24 7.44 0.26
C GLY A 428 -25.37 6.83 1.65
N SER A 429 -24.38 7.12 2.49
CA SER A 429 -24.58 7.13 3.94
C SER A 429 -25.33 8.40 4.32
N ALA A 430 -26.21 8.33 5.32
CA ALA A 430 -26.83 9.53 5.88
C ALA A 430 -25.81 10.41 6.65
N LEU A 431 -24.69 9.82 7.07
CA LEU A 431 -23.56 10.52 7.66
C LEU A 431 -22.51 10.84 6.60
N PRO A 432 -21.77 11.95 6.76
CA PRO A 432 -20.64 12.24 5.87
C PRO A 432 -19.56 11.14 6.01
N VAL A 433 -19.03 10.71 4.86
CA VAL A 433 -17.90 9.79 4.80
C VAL A 433 -16.62 10.59 4.59
N LEU A 434 -15.73 10.52 5.57
CA LEU A 434 -14.45 11.21 5.60
C LEU A 434 -13.30 10.22 5.45
N VAL A 435 -12.28 10.65 4.73
CA VAL A 435 -11.05 9.92 4.47
C VAL A 435 -9.95 10.47 5.37
N TRP A 436 -9.50 9.65 6.31
CA TRP A 436 -8.29 9.89 7.09
C TRP A 436 -7.06 9.71 6.19
N ARG A 437 -6.38 10.82 5.91
CA ARG A 437 -5.14 10.81 5.13
C ARG A 437 -3.93 11.00 6.04
N VAL A 438 -2.85 10.34 5.64
CA VAL A 438 -1.54 10.46 6.27
C VAL A 438 -0.51 10.75 5.21
N ARG A 439 0.49 11.56 5.57
CA ARG A 439 1.61 11.94 4.73
C ARG A 439 2.91 11.41 5.34
N CYS A 440 3.92 11.33 4.49
CA CYS A 440 5.30 11.14 4.93
C CYS A 440 5.94 12.52 5.09
N ALA A 441 6.63 12.73 6.20
CA ALA A 441 7.58 13.83 6.36
C ALA A 441 8.95 13.23 6.61
N VAL A 442 9.97 13.76 5.95
CA VAL A 442 11.36 13.33 6.12
C VAL A 442 12.15 14.36 6.93
N ASP A 443 13.18 13.88 7.63
CA ASP A 443 14.18 14.76 8.22
C ASP A 443 15.02 15.40 7.10
N ASP A 444 15.30 16.71 7.23
CA ASP A 444 16.04 17.49 6.23
C ASP A 444 15.46 17.33 4.80
N GLU A 445 14.20 17.74 4.64
CA GLU A 445 13.49 17.66 3.37
C GLU A 445 14.22 18.41 2.24
N ALA A 446 14.91 19.52 2.55
CA ALA A 446 15.69 20.27 1.57
C ALA A 446 16.81 19.41 0.98
N ARG A 447 17.56 18.68 1.82
CA ARG A 447 18.57 17.73 1.37
C ARG A 447 17.97 16.55 0.62
N PHE A 448 16.86 16.00 1.09
CA PHE A 448 16.17 14.92 0.39
C PHE A 448 15.75 15.37 -1.02
N ARG A 449 15.12 16.53 -1.15
CA ARG A 449 14.75 17.16 -2.42
C ARG A 449 15.95 17.38 -3.33
N ALA A 450 17.07 17.90 -2.80
CA ALA A 450 18.28 18.10 -3.59
C ALA A 450 18.82 16.77 -4.17
N ARG A 451 18.74 15.67 -3.42
CA ARG A 451 19.13 14.33 -3.91
C ARG A 451 18.20 13.82 -5.02
N LEU A 452 16.89 14.09 -4.90
CA LEU A 452 15.92 13.75 -5.95
C LEU A 452 16.21 14.51 -7.25
N LEU A 453 16.42 15.82 -7.15
CA LEU A 453 16.69 16.68 -8.31
C LEU A 453 18.05 16.39 -8.96
N GLY A 454 19.07 16.03 -8.16
CA GLY A 454 20.36 15.59 -8.69
C GLY A 454 20.27 14.31 -9.53
N ALA A 455 19.28 13.45 -9.26
CA ALA A 455 19.00 12.27 -10.08
C ALA A 455 18.10 12.58 -11.29
N GLY A 456 17.17 13.54 -11.15
CA GLY A 456 16.22 13.94 -12.20
C GLY A 456 16.72 14.99 -13.19
N GLY A 457 17.79 15.72 -12.86
CA GLY A 457 18.30 16.87 -13.62
C GLY A 457 19.49 16.60 -14.53
N GLY A 458 19.86 15.33 -14.76
CA GLY A 458 20.86 14.96 -15.75
C GLY A 458 20.25 14.80 -17.14
N ALA A 459 19.96 15.91 -17.82
CA ALA A 459 19.65 15.94 -19.25
C ALA A 459 20.32 17.16 -19.89
#